data_AF-A0A1G9HCW1-F1
#
_entry.id   AF-A0A1G9HCW1-F1
#
_cell.length_a   1.000
_cell.length_b   1.000
_cell.length_c   1.000
_cell.angle_alpha   90.00
_cell.angle_beta   90.00
_cell.angle_gamma   90.00
#
_symmetry.space_group_name_H-M   'P 1'
#
loop_
_entity.id
_entity.type
_entity.pdbx_description
1 polymer ?
#
loop_
_entity_poly.entity_id
_entity_poly.type
_entity_poly.pdbx_seq_one_letter_code
_entity_poly.pdbx_strand_id
1 'polypeptide(L)'
;MQNEQKTNQNLIKWVFRIGLILVDIFIVNFSYYLALLLRFYVNHQFNPEAVPYIPLFYRFAPGYTVCCIIVFAFFKLYHGIWRFAGINDANRIIKANIITCVIQIAGTLMTVGRMPRTYYALGAMIQFMLMMAVRFSYRILKGEYIRLTRNKNIGSVNVMIIGAGETSRIFLQQIYSDKDNAAHPVCVIDGRNQEKGIVFYGLPVVGGLDDIPAAAAKYNVRTAIIADSLMSAEQRETARKICKNLEIGVQDFSGYNQVTSAIGFNQLMTITDGPVQIRYKGKTQDYENGEQAAMAWPGGYVVKEISSTAKGVLRVRIEEDLVKLNNVNEAWVQSYEKETGEKISFF
;
A
#
# COMPACT_ATOMS: atom_id res chain seq x y z
N MET A 1 -17.81 23.92 -10.96
CA MET A 1 -17.67 22.47 -11.23
C MET A 1 -16.50 21.81 -10.48
N GLN A 2 -15.21 22.11 -10.72
CA GLN A 2 -14.09 21.45 -10.00
C GLN A 2 -14.08 21.71 -8.48
N ASN A 3 -14.47 22.92 -8.03
CA ASN A 3 -14.58 23.23 -6.60
C ASN A 3 -15.74 22.48 -5.92
N GLU A 4 -16.89 22.33 -6.58
CA GLU A 4 -18.03 21.59 -6.02
C GLU A 4 -17.73 20.08 -5.90
N GLN A 5 -17.01 19.51 -6.87
CA GLN A 5 -16.58 18.11 -6.82
C GLN A 5 -15.55 17.88 -5.69
N LYS A 6 -14.60 18.80 -5.47
CA LYS A 6 -13.68 18.73 -4.31
C LYS A 6 -14.41 18.87 -2.98
N THR A 7 -15.37 19.78 -2.87
CA THR A 7 -16.16 20.00 -1.65
C THR A 7 -17.01 18.78 -1.33
N ASN A 8 -17.69 18.18 -2.31
CA ASN A 8 -18.48 16.96 -2.13
C ASN A 8 -17.63 15.76 -1.72
N GLN A 9 -16.43 15.60 -2.28
CA GLN A 9 -15.52 14.52 -1.88
C GLN A 9 -14.98 14.69 -0.46
N ASN A 10 -14.73 15.92 -0.02
CA ASN A 10 -14.31 16.20 1.34
C ASN A 10 -15.47 15.98 2.32
N LEU A 11 -16.67 16.44 2.00
CA LEU A 11 -17.89 16.19 2.78
C LEU A 11 -18.12 14.70 3.01
N ILE A 12 -18.05 13.89 1.96
CA ILE A 12 -18.20 12.43 2.06
C ILE A 12 -17.15 11.85 3.03
N LYS A 13 -15.87 12.24 2.90
CA LYS A 13 -14.81 11.80 3.82
C LYS A 13 -15.04 12.23 5.28
N TRP A 14 -15.68 13.39 5.49
CA TRP A 14 -16.02 13.88 6.82
C TRP A 14 -17.20 13.12 7.42
N VAL A 15 -18.28 12.92 6.65
CA VAL A 15 -19.44 12.12 7.07
C VAL A 15 -19.04 10.71 7.48
N PHE A 16 -18.19 10.05 6.70
CA PHE A 16 -17.68 8.72 7.05
C PHE A 16 -16.82 8.72 8.32
N ARG A 17 -15.98 9.74 8.52
CA ARG A 17 -15.16 9.86 9.74
C ARG A 17 -16.04 10.07 10.98
N ILE A 18 -17.05 10.92 10.87
CA ILE A 18 -18.02 11.15 11.95
C ILE A 18 -18.80 9.87 12.26
N GLY A 19 -19.26 9.15 11.23
CA GLY A 19 -19.95 7.86 11.41
C GLY A 19 -19.09 6.83 12.16
N LEU A 20 -17.80 6.73 11.84
CA LEU A 20 -16.87 5.84 12.56
C LEU A 20 -16.67 6.25 14.02
N ILE A 21 -16.57 7.56 14.31
CA ILE A 21 -16.47 8.06 15.68
C ILE A 21 -17.73 7.71 16.48
N LEU A 22 -18.92 7.87 15.90
CA LEU A 22 -20.19 7.52 16.55
C LEU A 22 -20.28 6.02 16.87
N VAL A 23 -19.84 5.18 15.93
CA VAL A 23 -19.80 3.73 16.15
C VAL A 23 -18.78 3.37 17.23
N ASP A 24 -17.60 4.00 17.26
CA ASP A 24 -16.61 3.76 18.31
C ASP A 24 -17.14 4.22 19.69
N ILE A 25 -17.84 5.35 19.78
CA ILE A 25 -18.52 5.80 21.01
C ILE A 25 -19.50 4.74 21.50
N PHE A 26 -20.33 4.22 20.59
CA PHE A 26 -21.28 3.16 20.92
C PHE A 26 -20.57 1.90 21.41
N ILE A 27 -19.56 1.42 20.68
CA ILE A 27 -18.82 0.19 21.03
C ILE A 27 -18.17 0.32 22.41
N VAL A 28 -17.51 1.43 22.70
CA VAL A 28 -16.80 1.63 23.97
C VAL A 28 -17.78 1.55 25.15
N ASN A 29 -18.91 2.26 25.07
CA ASN A 29 -19.93 2.25 26.12
C ASN A 29 -20.64 0.89 26.22
N PHE A 30 -21.03 0.34 25.08
CA PHE A 30 -21.72 -0.94 25.00
C PHE A 30 -20.87 -2.09 25.55
N SER A 31 -19.56 -2.11 25.27
CA SER A 31 -18.66 -3.18 25.71
C SER A 31 -18.56 -3.27 27.23
N TYR A 32 -18.38 -2.14 27.90
CA TYR A 32 -18.27 -2.09 29.36
C TYR A 32 -19.63 -2.23 30.05
N TYR A 33 -20.70 -1.73 29.44
CA TYR A 33 -22.05 -2.02 29.92
C TYR A 33 -22.35 -3.53 29.84
N LEU A 34 -22.06 -4.16 28.71
CA LEU A 34 -22.21 -5.60 28.51
C LEU A 34 -21.33 -6.41 29.46
N ALA A 35 -20.12 -5.94 29.78
CA ALA A 35 -19.28 -6.58 30.79
C ALA A 35 -19.89 -6.56 32.20
N LEU A 36 -20.58 -5.47 32.58
CA LEU A 36 -21.35 -5.43 33.83
C LEU A 36 -22.54 -6.38 33.77
N LEU A 37 -23.29 -6.38 32.66
CA LEU A 37 -24.40 -7.29 32.45
C LEU A 37 -23.97 -8.74 32.59
N LEU A 38 -22.95 -9.18 31.83
CA LEU A 38 -22.46 -10.56 31.86
C LEU A 38 -21.87 -10.96 33.23
N ARG A 39 -21.35 -10.01 33.99
CA ARG A 39 -20.83 -10.29 35.34
C ARG A 39 -21.95 -10.55 36.35
N PHE A 40 -23.04 -9.79 36.27
CA PHE A 40 -24.11 -9.83 37.27
C PHE A 40 -25.35 -10.61 36.82
N TYR A 41 -25.41 -10.99 35.54
CA TYR A 41 -26.41 -11.89 34.99
C TYR A 41 -25.93 -13.34 35.13
N VAL A 42 -26.31 -13.97 36.24
CA VAL A 42 -25.96 -15.37 36.57
C VAL A 42 -27.26 -16.11 36.90
N ASN A 43 -27.43 -17.32 36.37
CA ASN A 43 -28.63 -18.16 36.62
C ASN A 43 -29.97 -17.49 36.27
N HIS A 44 -30.07 -16.78 35.13
CA HIS A 44 -31.28 -16.07 34.68
C HIS A 44 -31.82 -15.01 35.66
N GLN A 45 -31.04 -14.63 36.68
CA GLN A 45 -31.41 -13.62 37.65
C GLN A 45 -30.35 -12.52 37.68
N PHE A 46 -30.81 -11.28 37.84
CA PHE A 46 -29.92 -10.16 38.08
C PHE A 46 -29.53 -10.16 39.55
N ASN A 47 -28.24 -10.28 39.82
CA ASN A 47 -27.75 -10.15 41.18
C ASN A 47 -27.96 -8.70 41.68
N PRO A 48 -28.65 -8.48 42.82
CA PRO A 48 -28.85 -7.17 43.42
C PRO A 48 -27.54 -6.43 43.72
N GLU A 49 -26.42 -7.15 43.83
CA GLU A 49 -25.07 -6.57 43.99
C GLU A 49 -24.65 -5.67 42.82
N ALA A 50 -25.34 -5.72 41.67
CA ALA A 50 -25.07 -4.86 40.51
C ALA A 50 -25.54 -3.40 40.70
N VAL A 51 -26.58 -3.20 41.52
CA VAL A 51 -27.29 -1.92 41.69
C VAL A 51 -26.35 -0.74 42.02
N PRO A 52 -25.34 -0.86 42.91
CA PRO A 52 -24.43 0.26 43.19
C PRO A 52 -23.45 0.58 42.05
N TYR A 53 -23.17 -0.36 41.15
CA TYR A 53 -22.16 -0.16 40.08
C TYR A 53 -22.71 0.51 38.83
N ILE A 54 -24.03 0.43 38.59
CA ILE A 54 -24.68 1.03 37.42
C ILE A 54 -24.57 2.58 37.42
N PRO A 55 -24.91 3.31 38.52
CA PRO A 55 -24.73 4.76 38.56
C PRO A 55 -23.26 5.18 38.42
N LEU A 56 -22.36 4.38 38.99
CA LEU A 56 -20.92 4.53 38.93
C LEU A 56 -20.41 4.49 37.47
N PHE A 57 -20.93 3.55 36.68
CA PHE A 57 -20.66 3.44 35.26
C PHE A 57 -21.13 4.69 34.50
N TYR A 58 -22.38 5.13 34.69
CA TYR A 58 -22.91 6.30 33.99
C TYR A 58 -22.14 7.58 34.30
N ARG A 59 -21.62 7.72 35.52
CA ARG A 59 -20.78 8.87 35.91
C ARG A 59 -19.42 8.87 35.23
N PHE A 60 -18.81 7.71 35.04
CA PHE A 60 -17.46 7.57 34.48
C PHE A 60 -17.44 7.45 32.95
N ALA A 61 -18.47 6.86 32.36
CA ALA A 61 -18.58 6.53 30.95
C ALA A 61 -18.33 7.73 29.99
N PRO A 62 -18.85 8.95 30.24
CA PRO A 62 -18.56 10.09 29.37
C PRO A 62 -17.08 10.47 29.36
N GLY A 63 -16.44 10.51 30.53
CA GLY A 63 -15.02 10.84 30.65
C GLY A 63 -14.13 9.80 29.97
N TYR A 64 -14.43 8.52 30.17
CA TYR A 64 -13.72 7.44 29.48
C TYR A 64 -13.88 7.51 27.96
N THR A 65 -15.10 7.78 27.48
CA THR A 65 -15.38 7.91 26.03
C THR A 65 -14.51 8.98 25.40
N VAL A 66 -14.40 10.16 26.03
CA VAL A 66 -13.54 11.26 25.53
C VAL A 66 -12.07 10.83 25.48
N CYS A 67 -11.56 10.19 26.54
CA CYS A 67 -10.20 9.66 26.55
C CYS A 67 -9.95 8.64 25.43
N CYS A 68 -10.89 7.71 25.21
CA CYS A 68 -10.81 6.73 24.13
C CYS A 68 -10.74 7.39 22.75
N ILE A 69 -11.59 8.39 22.48
CA ILE A 69 -11.55 9.13 21.21
C ILE A 69 -10.19 9.79 21.00
N ILE A 70 -9.62 10.42 22.05
CA ILE A 70 -8.31 11.06 21.98
C ILE A 70 -7.22 10.01 21.68
N VAL A 71 -7.24 8.87 22.36
CA VAL A 71 -6.29 7.78 22.11
C VAL A 71 -6.43 7.26 20.67
N PHE A 72 -7.66 7.00 20.21
CA PHE A 72 -7.88 6.52 18.85
C PHE A 72 -7.47 7.55 17.79
N ALA A 73 -7.67 8.84 18.06
CA ALA A 73 -7.18 9.93 17.21
C ALA A 73 -5.64 9.98 17.18
N PHE A 74 -4.97 9.84 18.33
CA PHE A 74 -3.51 9.83 18.44
C PHE A 74 -2.88 8.67 17.67
N PHE A 75 -3.44 7.47 17.79
CA PHE A 75 -3.02 6.29 17.02
C PHE A 75 -3.43 6.36 15.53
N LYS A 76 -4.02 7.48 15.10
CA LYS A 76 -4.45 7.74 13.72
C LYS A 76 -5.45 6.70 13.21
N LEU A 77 -6.28 6.13 14.08
CA LEU A 77 -7.31 5.15 13.71
C LEU A 77 -8.39 5.76 12.79
N TYR A 78 -8.56 7.08 12.84
CA TYR A 78 -9.46 7.85 11.97
C TYR A 78 -8.78 8.44 10.73
N HIS A 79 -7.44 8.40 10.67
CA HIS A 79 -6.62 8.99 9.62
C HIS A 79 -5.96 7.88 8.80
N GLY A 80 -6.73 7.32 7.89
CA GLY A 80 -6.22 6.31 6.97
C GLY A 80 -7.23 6.04 5.88
N ILE A 81 -7.09 6.72 4.75
CA ILE A 81 -7.68 6.22 3.51
C ILE A 81 -6.85 4.99 3.15
N TRP A 82 -7.41 3.86 3.58
CA TRP A 82 -7.01 2.48 3.34
C TRP A 82 -6.33 2.28 2.00
N ARG A 83 -5.06 1.87 2.05
CA ARG A 83 -4.37 1.36 0.86
C ARG A 83 -3.55 0.11 1.12
N PHE A 84 -2.94 -0.08 2.29
CA PHE A 84 -2.22 -1.31 2.65
C PHE A 84 -2.26 -1.59 4.15
N ALA A 85 -3.42 -2.06 4.65
CA ALA A 85 -3.54 -2.53 6.02
C ALA A 85 -2.96 -3.96 6.14
N GLY A 86 -1.64 -4.04 6.31
CA GLY A 86 -0.94 -5.23 6.80
C GLY A 86 -1.02 -5.37 8.33
N ILE A 87 -0.14 -6.21 8.91
CA ILE A 87 0.05 -6.43 10.37
C ILE A 87 0.12 -5.12 11.18
N ASN A 88 0.61 -4.03 10.58
CA ASN A 88 0.83 -2.76 11.26
C ASN A 88 -0.45 -2.08 11.78
N ASP A 89 -1.59 -2.24 11.11
CA ASP A 89 -2.85 -1.64 11.59
C ASP A 89 -3.45 -2.44 12.76
N ALA A 90 -3.34 -3.77 12.72
CA ALA A 90 -3.70 -4.62 13.86
C ALA A 90 -2.87 -4.25 15.09
N ASN A 91 -1.55 -4.04 14.91
CA ASN A 91 -0.67 -3.60 15.99
C ASN A 91 -1.07 -2.24 16.60
N ARG A 92 -1.57 -1.29 15.78
CA ARG A 92 -2.07 0.00 16.28
C ARG A 92 -3.34 -0.17 17.12
N ILE A 93 -4.26 -1.03 16.68
CA ILE A 93 -5.50 -1.34 17.42
C ILE A 93 -5.17 -2.01 18.76
N ILE A 94 -4.25 -2.98 18.76
CA ILE A 94 -3.82 -3.67 19.99
C ILE A 94 -3.21 -2.66 20.97
N LYS A 95 -2.28 -1.81 20.53
CA LYS A 95 -1.65 -0.78 21.38
C LYS A 95 -2.66 0.21 21.93
N ALA A 96 -3.58 0.69 21.08
CA ALA A 96 -4.64 1.60 21.51
C ALA A 96 -5.55 0.94 22.55
N ASN A 97 -5.92 -0.34 22.36
CA ASN A 97 -6.77 -1.06 23.30
C ASN A 97 -6.08 -1.24 24.66
N ILE A 98 -4.80 -1.61 24.69
CA ILE A 98 -4.01 -1.74 25.92
C ILE A 98 -4.00 -0.40 26.69
N ILE A 99 -3.74 0.71 26.00
CA ILE A 99 -3.72 2.04 26.62
C ILE A 99 -5.10 2.41 27.17
N THR A 100 -6.17 2.17 26.42
CA THR A 100 -7.53 2.42 26.92
C THR A 100 -7.90 1.56 28.12
N CYS A 101 -7.43 0.32 28.19
CA CYS A 101 -7.62 -0.56 29.35
C CYS A 101 -6.90 -0.01 30.59
N VAL A 102 -5.66 0.45 30.44
CA VAL A 102 -4.92 1.10 31.55
C VAL A 102 -5.63 2.37 32.01
N ILE A 103 -6.12 3.21 31.09
CA ILE A 103 -6.89 4.41 31.42
C ILE A 103 -8.19 4.04 32.15
N GLN A 104 -8.87 2.97 31.76
CA GLN A 104 -10.07 2.50 32.45
C GLN A 104 -9.77 2.10 33.89
N ILE A 105 -8.71 1.31 34.11
CA ILE A 105 -8.33 0.83 35.44
C ILE A 105 -7.90 2.01 36.33
N ALA A 106 -6.99 2.85 35.83
CA ALA A 106 -6.50 4.01 36.58
C ALA A 106 -7.61 5.03 36.87
N GLY A 107 -8.42 5.36 35.85
CA GLY A 107 -9.47 6.36 35.97
C GLY A 107 -10.59 5.94 36.93
N THR A 108 -11.04 4.68 36.88
CA THR A 108 -12.04 4.18 37.83
C THR A 108 -11.50 4.18 39.27
N LEU A 109 -10.25 3.74 39.47
CA LEU A 109 -9.61 3.72 40.79
C LEU A 109 -9.50 5.12 41.42
N MET A 110 -9.23 6.15 40.60
CA MET A 110 -9.06 7.52 41.07
C MET A 110 -10.37 8.29 41.28
N THR A 111 -11.45 7.94 40.55
CA THR A 111 -12.66 8.78 40.51
C THR A 111 -13.86 8.19 41.22
N VAL A 112 -14.11 6.89 41.06
CA VAL A 112 -15.37 6.26 41.52
C VAL A 112 -15.18 5.02 42.38
N GLY A 113 -13.93 4.58 42.57
CA GLY A 113 -13.57 3.44 43.41
C GLY A 113 -13.31 2.17 42.61
N ARG A 114 -13.05 1.06 43.33
CA ARG A 114 -12.67 -0.22 42.73
C ARG A 114 -13.88 -0.92 42.13
N MET A 115 -13.88 -1.09 40.80
CA MET A 115 -14.81 -2.00 40.12
C MET A 115 -14.34 -3.46 40.25
N PRO A 116 -15.24 -4.45 40.05
CA PRO A 116 -14.86 -5.86 40.04
C PRO A 116 -13.75 -6.15 39.03
N ARG A 117 -12.75 -6.98 39.39
CA ARG A 117 -11.62 -7.31 38.49
C ARG A 117 -12.07 -7.89 37.14
N THR A 118 -13.13 -8.68 37.14
CA THR A 118 -13.75 -9.28 35.96
C THR A 118 -14.35 -8.25 34.99
N TYR A 119 -14.81 -7.09 35.50
CA TYR A 119 -15.35 -6.02 34.66
C TYR A 119 -14.29 -5.45 33.71
N TYR A 120 -13.08 -5.22 34.20
CA TYR A 120 -11.97 -4.69 33.37
C TYR A 120 -11.56 -5.69 32.29
N ALA A 121 -11.41 -6.97 32.66
CA ALA A 121 -11.00 -8.02 31.72
C ALA A 121 -12.05 -8.26 30.62
N LEU A 122 -13.32 -8.45 31.00
CA LEU A 122 -14.40 -8.66 30.04
C LEU A 122 -14.66 -7.43 29.18
N GLY A 123 -14.65 -6.24 29.77
CA GLY A 123 -14.85 -4.98 29.04
C GLY A 123 -13.77 -4.75 27.98
N ALA A 124 -12.50 -4.94 28.33
CA ALA A 124 -11.39 -4.80 27.40
C ALA A 124 -11.45 -5.82 26.25
N MET A 125 -11.78 -7.08 26.56
CA MET A 125 -11.90 -8.16 25.58
C MET A 125 -13.06 -7.91 24.60
N ILE A 126 -14.25 -7.58 25.10
CA ILE A 126 -15.43 -7.27 24.27
C ILE A 126 -15.16 -6.04 23.41
N GLN A 127 -14.56 -4.99 23.99
CA GLN A 127 -14.17 -3.78 23.26
C GLN A 127 -13.21 -4.11 22.13
N PHE A 128 -12.19 -4.93 22.39
CA PHE A 128 -11.23 -5.35 21.37
C PHE A 128 -11.92 -6.13 20.23
N MET A 129 -12.75 -7.11 20.57
CA MET A 129 -13.47 -7.94 19.60
C MET A 129 -14.40 -7.12 18.72
N LEU A 130 -15.24 -6.25 19.30
CA LEU A 130 -16.19 -5.43 18.56
C LEU A 130 -15.48 -4.40 17.67
N MET A 131 -14.41 -3.78 18.18
CA MET A 131 -13.64 -2.81 17.40
C MET A 131 -12.91 -3.47 16.22
N MET A 132 -12.35 -4.66 16.43
CA MET A 132 -11.79 -5.47 15.36
C MET A 132 -12.87 -5.87 14.34
N ALA A 133 -14.02 -6.36 14.80
CA ALA A 133 -15.12 -6.80 13.94
C ALA A 133 -15.66 -5.67 13.05
N VAL A 134 -15.96 -4.50 13.62
CA VAL A 134 -16.49 -3.35 12.86
C VAL A 134 -15.49 -2.80 11.86
N ARG A 135 -14.20 -2.74 12.23
CA ARG A 135 -13.18 -2.23 11.30
C ARG A 135 -12.84 -3.23 10.21
N PHE A 136 -12.86 -4.53 10.52
CA PHE A 136 -12.66 -5.58 9.52
C PHE A 136 -13.87 -5.74 8.60
N SER A 137 -15.10 -5.60 9.11
CA SER A 137 -16.31 -5.60 8.27
C SER A 137 -16.36 -4.38 7.36
N TYR A 138 -16.01 -3.19 7.86
CA TYR A 138 -15.87 -1.99 7.04
C TYR A 138 -14.83 -2.17 5.92
N ARG A 139 -13.71 -2.86 6.19
CA ARG A 139 -12.69 -3.20 5.18
C ARG A 139 -13.30 -4.01 4.05
N ILE A 140 -13.98 -5.11 4.39
CA ILE A 140 -14.55 -6.04 3.40
C ILE A 140 -15.61 -5.31 2.57
N LEU A 141 -16.54 -4.61 3.24
CA LEU A 141 -17.62 -3.89 2.58
C LEU A 141 -17.12 -2.79 1.64
N LYS A 142 -16.05 -2.06 2.02
CA LYS A 142 -15.48 -1.02 1.16
C LYS A 142 -14.68 -1.59 0.00
N GLY A 143 -13.96 -2.69 0.20
CA GLY A 143 -13.28 -3.41 -0.88
C GLY A 143 -14.27 -3.86 -1.94
N GLU A 144 -15.38 -4.45 -1.52
CA GLU A 144 -16.47 -4.85 -2.41
C GLU A 144 -17.23 -3.66 -3.00
N TYR A 145 -17.46 -2.58 -2.24
CA TYR A 145 -18.14 -1.39 -2.76
C TYR A 145 -17.35 -0.68 -3.87
N ILE A 146 -16.02 -0.57 -3.74
CA ILE A 146 -15.16 -0.03 -4.81
C ILE A 146 -15.24 -0.89 -6.06
N ARG A 147 -15.31 -2.22 -5.88
CA ARG A 147 -15.46 -3.19 -6.97
C ARG A 147 -16.83 -3.05 -7.67
N LEU A 148 -17.91 -2.90 -6.90
CA LEU A 148 -19.29 -2.82 -7.41
C LEU A 148 -19.63 -1.46 -8.02
N THR A 149 -19.11 -0.36 -7.47
CA THR A 149 -19.45 1.01 -7.92
C THR A 149 -18.73 1.39 -9.22
N ARG A 150 -17.59 0.75 -9.51
CA ARG A 150 -16.84 1.01 -10.76
C ARG A 150 -17.44 0.32 -11.99
N ASN A 151 -18.33 -0.66 -11.79
CA ASN A 151 -19.02 -1.38 -12.87
C ASN A 151 -20.07 -0.53 -13.63
N LYS A 152 -20.13 0.80 -13.40
CA LYS A 152 -21.18 1.70 -13.91
C LYS A 152 -20.68 3.00 -14.56
N ASN A 153 -19.41 3.13 -14.93
CA ASN A 153 -18.97 4.26 -15.75
C ASN A 153 -19.18 3.95 -17.24
N ILE A 154 -20.19 4.57 -17.83
CA ILE A 154 -20.68 4.37 -19.22
C ILE A 154 -19.63 4.74 -20.31
N GLY A 155 -18.43 5.21 -19.92
CA GLY A 155 -17.32 5.54 -20.82
C GLY A 155 -15.97 4.89 -20.46
N SER A 156 -15.93 3.85 -19.61
CA SER A 156 -14.67 3.23 -19.21
C SER A 156 -14.19 2.13 -20.17
N VAL A 157 -12.89 2.08 -20.44
CA VAL A 157 -12.22 1.05 -21.24
C VAL A 157 -11.71 -0.06 -20.33
N ASN A 158 -12.12 -1.30 -20.57
CA ASN A 158 -11.64 -2.45 -19.79
C ASN A 158 -10.18 -2.75 -20.11
N VAL A 159 -9.36 -2.73 -19.06
CA VAL A 159 -7.91 -2.91 -19.13
C VAL A 159 -7.50 -4.17 -18.38
N MET A 160 -6.72 -5.02 -19.04
CA MET A 160 -6.04 -6.16 -18.43
C MET A 160 -4.62 -5.78 -18.06
N ILE A 161 -4.14 -6.23 -16.91
CA ILE A 161 -2.77 -5.98 -16.46
C ILE A 161 -1.95 -7.25 -16.59
N ILE A 162 -0.81 -7.16 -17.26
CA ILE A 162 0.13 -8.27 -17.44
C ILE A 162 1.32 -8.01 -16.52
N GLY A 163 1.47 -8.85 -15.49
CA GLY A 163 2.43 -8.71 -14.41
C GLY A 163 1.78 -8.52 -13.05
N ALA A 164 1.96 -9.47 -12.13
CA ALA A 164 1.66 -9.28 -10.71
C ALA A 164 2.97 -8.95 -9.96
N GLY A 165 3.28 -7.66 -9.82
CA GLY A 165 4.54 -7.19 -9.26
C GLY A 165 4.46 -5.74 -8.81
N GLU A 166 5.56 -5.17 -8.31
CA GLU A 166 5.56 -3.80 -7.77
C GLU A 166 5.21 -2.74 -8.83
N THR A 167 5.57 -2.99 -10.08
CA THR A 167 5.26 -2.10 -11.20
C THR A 167 3.74 -2.03 -11.46
N SER A 168 3.03 -3.17 -11.45
CA SER A 168 1.57 -3.18 -11.56
C SER A 168 0.88 -2.62 -10.32
N ARG A 169 1.48 -2.76 -9.12
CA ARG A 169 1.03 -2.06 -7.91
C ARG A 169 1.02 -0.55 -8.13
N ILE A 170 2.13 0.03 -8.59
CA ILE A 170 2.26 1.47 -8.80
C ILE A 170 1.27 1.96 -9.87
N PHE A 171 1.11 1.21 -10.96
CA PHE A 171 0.14 1.52 -12.00
C PHE A 171 -1.30 1.54 -11.47
N LEU A 172 -1.70 0.47 -10.78
CA LEU A 172 -3.02 0.39 -10.13
C LEU A 172 -3.22 1.52 -9.14
N GLN A 173 -2.17 1.89 -8.42
CA GLN A 173 -2.21 3.02 -7.53
C GLN A 173 -2.49 4.33 -8.28
N GLN A 174 -1.80 4.62 -9.38
CA GLN A 174 -2.06 5.82 -10.18
C GLN A 174 -3.51 5.84 -10.70
N ILE A 175 -3.99 4.72 -11.24
CA ILE A 175 -5.37 4.58 -11.73
C ILE A 175 -6.42 4.72 -10.63
N TYR A 176 -6.16 4.20 -9.42
CA TYR A 176 -7.11 4.34 -8.31
C TYR A 176 -7.08 5.73 -7.67
N SER A 177 -5.96 6.45 -7.81
CA SER A 177 -5.83 7.83 -7.33
C SER A 177 -6.51 8.84 -8.26
N ASP A 178 -6.52 8.56 -9.57
CA ASP A 178 -7.18 9.40 -10.57
C ASP A 178 -8.63 8.96 -10.80
N LYS A 179 -9.60 9.79 -10.38
CA LYS A 179 -11.03 9.48 -10.44
C LYS A 179 -11.66 9.72 -11.81
N ASP A 180 -11.00 10.51 -12.66
CA ASP A 180 -11.48 10.86 -13.99
C ASP A 180 -10.87 9.93 -15.06
N ASN A 181 -10.06 8.95 -14.66
CA ASN A 181 -9.42 8.01 -15.56
C ASN A 181 -10.43 7.01 -16.16
N ALA A 182 -10.49 6.97 -17.48
CA ALA A 182 -11.34 6.07 -18.25
C ALA A 182 -10.85 4.60 -18.22
N ALA A 183 -9.60 4.31 -17.84
CA ALA A 183 -9.09 2.96 -17.74
C ALA A 183 -9.74 2.21 -16.56
N HIS A 184 -10.35 1.06 -16.82
CA HIS A 184 -10.93 0.19 -15.80
C HIS A 184 -10.19 -1.15 -15.73
N PRO A 185 -9.28 -1.33 -14.76
CA PRO A 185 -8.64 -2.61 -14.54
C PRO A 185 -9.67 -3.69 -14.21
N VAL A 186 -9.70 -4.79 -14.97
CA VAL A 186 -10.68 -5.88 -14.82
C VAL A 186 -10.07 -7.21 -14.36
N CYS A 187 -8.83 -7.49 -14.73
CA CYS A 187 -8.12 -8.71 -14.39
C CYS A 187 -6.60 -8.54 -14.45
N VAL A 188 -5.89 -9.48 -13.84
CA VAL A 188 -4.42 -9.56 -13.85
C VAL A 188 -4.00 -10.92 -14.42
N ILE A 189 -2.95 -10.90 -15.23
CA ILE A 189 -2.24 -12.07 -15.74
C ILE A 189 -0.85 -12.06 -15.11
N ASP A 190 -0.41 -13.17 -14.52
CA ASP A 190 0.93 -13.29 -13.97
C ASP A 190 1.75 -14.26 -14.82
N GLY A 191 2.75 -13.72 -15.53
CA GLY A 191 3.61 -14.53 -16.39
C GLY A 191 4.58 -15.43 -15.63
N ARG A 192 4.80 -15.19 -14.33
CA ARG A 192 5.78 -15.93 -13.51
C ARG A 192 5.12 -17.01 -12.66
N ASN A 193 3.86 -16.80 -12.25
CA ASN A 193 3.10 -17.76 -11.46
C ASN A 193 1.75 -18.05 -12.13
N GLN A 194 1.45 -19.33 -12.40
CA GLN A 194 0.23 -19.76 -13.09
C GLN A 194 -0.95 -20.03 -12.14
N GLU A 195 -0.80 -19.77 -10.83
CA GLU A 195 -1.86 -19.99 -9.85
C GLU A 195 -3.10 -19.12 -10.14
N LYS A 196 -4.23 -19.80 -10.37
CA LYS A 196 -5.53 -19.18 -10.64
C LYS A 196 -6.28 -18.91 -9.34
N GLY A 197 -7.14 -17.89 -9.35
CA GLY A 197 -8.07 -17.63 -8.23
C GLY A 197 -7.48 -16.81 -7.08
N ILE A 198 -6.24 -16.35 -7.21
CA ILE A 198 -5.64 -15.36 -6.31
C ILE A 198 -6.21 -13.98 -6.63
N VAL A 199 -6.39 -13.14 -5.61
CA VAL A 199 -6.84 -11.75 -5.78
C VAL A 199 -5.65 -10.81 -5.60
N PHE A 200 -5.31 -10.07 -6.65
CA PHE A 200 -4.28 -9.03 -6.64
C PHE A 200 -4.95 -7.66 -6.67
N TYR A 201 -4.83 -6.89 -5.59
CA TYR A 201 -5.39 -5.53 -5.52
C TYR A 201 -6.92 -5.44 -5.76
N GLY A 202 -7.65 -6.49 -5.40
CA GLY A 202 -9.10 -6.58 -5.63
C GLY A 202 -9.47 -7.03 -7.05
N LEU A 203 -8.47 -7.33 -7.90
CA LEU A 203 -8.65 -7.90 -9.22
C LEU A 203 -8.34 -9.40 -9.20
N PRO A 204 -9.09 -10.22 -9.95
CA PRO A 204 -8.78 -11.64 -10.08
C PRO A 204 -7.51 -11.83 -10.91
N VAL A 205 -6.59 -12.67 -10.41
CA VAL A 205 -5.49 -13.25 -11.18
C VAL A 205 -6.07 -14.44 -11.94
N VAL A 206 -6.09 -14.34 -13.27
CA VAL A 206 -6.77 -15.32 -14.14
C VAL A 206 -5.86 -16.50 -14.47
N GLY A 207 -4.54 -16.28 -14.43
CA GLY A 207 -3.52 -17.30 -14.66
C GLY A 207 -2.33 -16.71 -15.43
N GLY A 208 -1.73 -17.55 -16.27
CA GLY A 208 -0.52 -17.26 -17.03
C GLY A 208 -0.76 -16.54 -18.35
N LEU A 209 0.31 -16.33 -19.13
CA LEU A 209 0.21 -15.70 -20.46
C LEU A 209 -0.71 -16.47 -21.41
N ASP A 210 -0.81 -17.80 -21.27
CA ASP A 210 -1.67 -18.65 -22.08
C ASP A 210 -3.16 -18.42 -21.80
N ASP A 211 -3.51 -17.85 -20.65
CA ASP A 211 -4.89 -17.54 -20.25
C ASP A 211 -5.37 -16.16 -20.75
N ILE A 212 -4.49 -15.38 -21.42
CA ILE A 212 -4.82 -14.08 -22.00
C ILE A 212 -6.06 -14.13 -22.92
N PRO A 213 -6.20 -15.10 -23.85
CA PRO A 213 -7.38 -15.16 -24.73
C PRO A 213 -8.68 -15.39 -23.97
N ALA A 214 -8.66 -16.30 -22.99
CA ALA A 214 -9.83 -16.59 -22.15
C ALA A 214 -10.21 -15.40 -21.28
N ALA A 215 -9.22 -14.71 -20.70
CA ALA A 215 -9.42 -13.50 -19.91
C ALA A 215 -9.98 -12.36 -20.77
N ALA A 216 -9.45 -12.16 -21.98
CA ALA A 216 -9.87 -11.11 -22.88
C ALA A 216 -11.35 -11.24 -23.27
N ALA A 217 -11.78 -12.45 -23.64
CA ALA A 217 -13.17 -12.72 -23.98
C ALA A 217 -14.10 -12.57 -22.77
N LYS A 218 -13.72 -13.14 -21.62
CA LYS A 218 -14.55 -13.13 -20.40
C LYS A 218 -14.78 -11.73 -19.84
N TYR A 219 -13.76 -10.88 -19.86
CA TYR A 219 -13.80 -9.54 -19.26
C TYR A 219 -13.94 -8.41 -20.30
N ASN A 220 -14.19 -8.74 -21.57
CA ASN A 220 -14.30 -7.80 -22.69
C ASN A 220 -13.15 -6.78 -22.71
N VAL A 221 -11.91 -7.28 -22.68
CA VAL A 221 -10.70 -6.46 -22.58
C VAL A 221 -10.43 -5.78 -23.91
N ARG A 222 -10.21 -4.45 -23.89
CA ARG A 222 -9.87 -3.67 -25.09
C ARG A 222 -8.40 -3.23 -25.12
N THR A 223 -7.75 -3.19 -23.96
CA THR A 223 -6.34 -2.81 -23.84
C THR A 223 -5.64 -3.63 -22.78
N ALA A 224 -4.40 -4.04 -23.04
CA ALA A 224 -3.52 -4.72 -22.11
C ALA A 224 -2.36 -3.78 -21.72
N ILE A 225 -2.09 -3.69 -20.43
CA ILE A 225 -0.97 -2.93 -19.87
C ILE A 225 0.03 -3.89 -19.29
N ILE A 226 1.23 -3.93 -19.86
CA ILE A 226 2.34 -4.71 -19.34
C ILE A 226 3.01 -3.88 -18.24
N ALA A 227 2.91 -4.36 -17.00
CA ALA A 227 3.39 -3.69 -15.81
C ALA A 227 4.21 -4.65 -14.94
N ASP A 228 5.22 -5.26 -15.57
CA ASP A 228 6.23 -6.07 -14.90
C ASP A 228 7.62 -5.66 -15.39
N SER A 229 8.49 -5.25 -14.46
CA SER A 229 9.89 -4.92 -14.75
C SER A 229 10.80 -6.14 -14.72
N LEU A 230 10.35 -7.25 -14.13
CA LEU A 230 11.10 -8.50 -13.99
C LEU A 230 10.71 -9.55 -15.03
N MET A 231 9.74 -9.24 -15.89
CA MET A 231 9.32 -10.11 -16.98
C MET A 231 10.41 -10.21 -18.04
N SER A 232 10.72 -11.43 -18.49
CA SER A 232 11.74 -11.66 -19.51
C SER A 232 11.32 -11.05 -20.86
N ALA A 233 12.29 -10.75 -21.72
CA ALA A 233 12.01 -10.25 -23.07
C ALA A 233 11.11 -11.21 -23.87
N GLU A 234 11.35 -12.51 -23.75
CA GLU A 234 10.56 -13.57 -24.39
C GLU A 234 9.10 -13.57 -23.91
N GLN A 235 8.86 -13.48 -22.60
CA GLN A 235 7.51 -13.39 -22.03
C GLN A 235 6.79 -12.13 -22.50
N ARG A 236 7.49 -11.00 -22.56
CA ARG A 236 6.95 -9.71 -23.01
C ARG A 236 6.55 -9.76 -24.49
N GLU A 237 7.39 -10.35 -25.33
CA GLU A 237 7.10 -10.54 -26.75
C GLU A 237 5.93 -11.51 -26.95
N THR A 238 5.88 -12.58 -26.16
CA THR A 238 4.78 -13.56 -26.18
C THR A 238 3.45 -12.90 -25.82
N ALA A 239 3.41 -12.14 -24.73
CA ALA A 239 2.23 -11.35 -24.34
C ALA A 239 1.78 -10.40 -25.47
N ARG A 240 2.71 -9.70 -26.10
CA ARG A 240 2.44 -8.80 -27.24
C ARG A 240 1.88 -9.55 -28.45
N LYS A 241 2.45 -10.71 -28.79
CA LYS A 241 1.97 -11.55 -29.90
C LYS A 241 0.54 -12.02 -29.67
N ILE A 242 0.25 -12.54 -28.47
CA ILE A 242 -1.09 -13.01 -28.11
C ILE A 242 -2.11 -11.87 -28.18
N CYS A 243 -1.81 -10.72 -27.55
CA CYS A 243 -2.72 -9.58 -27.59
C CYS A 243 -2.92 -9.01 -29.00
N LYS A 244 -1.88 -9.02 -29.85
CA LYS A 244 -1.98 -8.59 -31.26
C LYS A 244 -2.93 -9.49 -32.05
N ASN A 245 -2.86 -10.81 -31.85
CA ASN A 245 -3.76 -11.78 -32.50
C ASN A 245 -5.22 -11.61 -32.07
N LEU A 246 -5.47 -11.00 -30.90
CA LEU A 246 -6.79 -10.71 -30.37
C LEU A 246 -7.26 -9.28 -30.66
N GLU A 247 -6.52 -8.51 -31.46
CA GLU A 247 -6.78 -7.08 -31.74
C GLU A 247 -6.87 -6.20 -30.48
N ILE A 248 -6.20 -6.60 -29.39
CA ILE A 248 -6.14 -5.86 -28.14
C ILE A 248 -4.97 -4.89 -28.20
N GLY A 249 -5.21 -3.60 -27.91
CA GLY A 249 -4.12 -2.62 -27.82
C GLY A 249 -3.17 -2.96 -26.67
N VAL A 250 -1.85 -2.91 -26.90
CA VAL A 250 -0.85 -3.23 -25.86
C VAL A 250 0.01 -2.02 -25.57
N GLN A 251 0.17 -1.67 -24.29
CA GLN A 251 1.08 -0.62 -23.85
C GLN A 251 1.96 -1.10 -22.70
N ASP A 252 3.21 -0.64 -22.68
CA ASP A 252 4.12 -0.86 -21.55
C ASP A 252 3.94 0.26 -20.53
N PHE A 253 3.73 -0.11 -19.26
CA PHE A 253 3.75 0.86 -18.18
C PHE A 253 5.19 1.27 -17.86
N SER A 254 5.56 2.46 -18.33
CA SER A 254 6.89 3.05 -18.13
C SER A 254 7.03 3.84 -16.81
N GLY A 255 5.96 3.94 -16.00
CA GLY A 255 5.92 4.80 -14.81
C GLY A 255 6.90 4.42 -13.70
N TYR A 256 7.42 3.19 -13.68
CA TYR A 256 8.50 2.78 -12.77
C TYR A 256 9.79 3.58 -13.04
N ASN A 257 10.08 3.90 -14.30
CA ASN A 257 11.27 4.67 -14.69
C ASN A 257 11.15 6.16 -14.36
N GLN A 258 9.95 6.69 -14.08
CA GLN A 258 9.75 8.09 -13.68
C GLN A 258 9.89 8.32 -12.17
N VAL A 259 9.65 7.29 -11.34
CA VAL A 259 9.94 7.37 -9.89
C VAL A 259 11.42 7.07 -9.63
N THR A 260 12.04 6.31 -10.54
CA THR A 260 13.47 5.97 -10.56
C THR A 260 14.22 6.72 -11.66
N SER A 261 13.75 7.90 -12.07
CA SER A 261 14.52 8.82 -12.91
C SER A 261 15.64 9.47 -12.09
N ALA A 262 16.48 8.62 -11.51
CA ALA A 262 17.90 8.89 -11.49
C ALA A 262 18.27 9.16 -12.94
N ILE A 263 18.51 10.42 -13.27
CA ILE A 263 19.23 10.77 -14.50
C ILE A 263 20.46 9.85 -14.50
N GLY A 264 20.64 9.03 -15.54
CA GLY A 264 21.78 8.14 -15.62
C GLY A 264 23.05 8.96 -15.41
N PHE A 265 23.99 8.48 -14.61
CA PHE A 265 25.14 9.28 -14.18
C PHE A 265 25.85 9.95 -15.36
N ASN A 266 26.10 9.21 -16.44
CA ASN A 266 26.70 9.75 -17.67
C ASN A 266 25.84 10.84 -18.32
N GLN A 267 24.53 10.65 -18.38
CA GLN A 267 23.61 11.64 -18.97
C GLN A 267 23.56 12.92 -18.13
N LEU A 268 23.65 12.82 -16.79
CA LEU A 268 23.76 13.98 -15.90
C LEU A 268 25.08 14.72 -16.12
N MET A 269 26.16 13.98 -16.27
CA MET A 269 27.49 14.56 -16.48
C MET A 269 27.62 15.27 -17.83
N THR A 270 27.02 14.76 -18.91
CA THR A 270 27.01 15.41 -20.23
C THR A 270 26.28 16.74 -20.26
N ILE A 271 25.33 16.98 -19.35
CA ILE A 271 24.55 18.22 -19.26
C ILE A 271 25.03 19.17 -18.16
N THR A 272 26.10 18.82 -17.43
CA THR A 272 26.59 19.61 -16.30
C THR A 272 27.80 20.45 -16.70
N ASP A 273 27.57 21.74 -16.90
CA ASP A 273 28.58 22.73 -17.33
C ASP A 273 29.41 23.33 -16.18
N GLY A 274 29.36 22.76 -14.98
CA GLY A 274 29.99 23.32 -13.77
C GLY A 274 30.61 22.29 -12.83
N PRO A 275 31.22 22.74 -11.71
CA PRO A 275 31.94 21.85 -10.80
C PRO A 275 31.02 20.83 -10.14
N VAL A 276 31.49 19.57 -10.10
CA VAL A 276 30.73 18.42 -9.59
C VAL A 276 31.49 17.75 -8.45
N GLN A 277 30.77 17.46 -7.38
CA GLN A 277 31.25 16.69 -6.25
C GLN A 277 30.51 15.34 -6.19
N ILE A 278 31.24 14.24 -6.35
CA ILE A 278 30.70 12.88 -6.34
C ILE A 278 30.93 12.23 -4.99
N ARG A 279 29.87 11.65 -4.41
CA ARG A 279 29.95 10.85 -3.19
C ARG A 279 29.64 9.38 -3.50
N TYR A 280 30.59 8.51 -3.20
CA TYR A 280 30.47 7.06 -3.36
C TYR A 280 31.06 6.32 -2.15
N LYS A 281 30.31 5.36 -1.57
CA LYS A 281 30.70 4.58 -0.37
C LYS A 281 31.33 5.44 0.75
N GLY A 282 30.80 6.64 0.97
CA GLY A 282 31.26 7.57 2.01
C GLY A 282 32.48 8.44 1.66
N LYS A 283 33.15 8.19 0.53
CA LYS A 283 34.23 9.03 0.01
C LYS A 283 33.69 10.10 -0.93
N THR A 284 34.31 11.27 -0.93
CA THR A 284 33.90 12.42 -1.74
C THR A 284 35.07 12.83 -2.66
N GLN A 285 34.79 13.04 -3.94
CA GLN A 285 35.76 13.47 -4.95
C GLN A 285 35.19 14.64 -5.75
N ASP A 286 36.03 15.63 -6.03
CA ASP A 286 35.66 16.87 -6.70
C ASP A 286 36.22 16.88 -8.13
N TYR A 287 35.41 17.41 -9.05
CA TYR A 287 35.70 17.52 -10.48
C TYR A 287 35.35 18.93 -10.95
N GLU A 288 36.14 19.47 -11.89
CA GLU A 288 35.94 20.84 -12.38
C GLU A 288 34.76 20.94 -13.35
N ASN A 289 34.41 19.84 -14.03
CA ASN A 289 33.29 19.77 -14.95
C ASN A 289 32.68 18.34 -15.00
N GLY A 290 31.49 18.22 -15.61
CA GLY A 290 30.80 16.95 -15.79
C GLY A 290 31.59 15.96 -16.65
N GLU A 291 32.32 16.41 -17.68
CA GLU A 291 33.10 15.53 -18.56
C GLU A 291 34.23 14.79 -17.82
N GLN A 292 34.99 15.50 -16.97
CA GLN A 292 36.04 14.92 -16.12
C GLN A 292 35.45 13.89 -15.15
N ALA A 293 34.29 14.19 -14.57
CA ALA A 293 33.55 13.28 -13.72
C ALA A 293 33.07 12.01 -14.47
N ALA A 294 32.62 12.15 -15.72
CA ALA A 294 32.23 11.02 -16.56
C ALA A 294 33.43 10.13 -16.95
N MET A 295 34.59 10.73 -17.23
CA MET A 295 35.82 9.98 -17.54
C MET A 295 36.35 9.19 -16.34
N ALA A 296 36.25 9.76 -15.14
CA ALA A 296 36.71 9.10 -13.91
C ALA A 296 35.80 7.95 -13.46
N TRP A 297 34.53 7.94 -13.87
CA TRP A 297 33.52 6.95 -13.47
C TRP A 297 32.86 6.29 -14.70
N PRO A 298 33.59 5.47 -15.47
CA PRO A 298 33.07 4.87 -16.69
C PRO A 298 32.05 3.76 -16.40
N GLY A 299 30.76 4.10 -16.48
CA GLY A 299 29.63 3.16 -16.56
C GLY A 299 29.29 2.41 -15.26
N GLY A 300 28.04 1.95 -15.17
CA GLY A 300 27.57 1.10 -14.06
C GLY A 300 27.28 1.82 -12.74
N TYR A 301 26.93 3.11 -12.78
CA TYR A 301 26.55 3.87 -11.59
C TYR A 301 25.20 4.56 -11.77
N VAL A 302 24.36 4.49 -10.73
CA VAL A 302 23.06 5.15 -10.67
C VAL A 302 23.11 6.31 -9.69
N VAL A 303 22.49 7.43 -10.07
CA VAL A 303 22.39 8.61 -9.20
C VAL A 303 21.30 8.42 -8.16
N LYS A 304 21.66 8.39 -6.88
CA LYS A 304 20.71 8.27 -5.76
C LYS A 304 20.18 9.61 -5.26
N GLU A 305 21.00 10.64 -5.33
CA GLU A 305 20.68 11.96 -4.79
C GLU A 305 21.44 13.04 -5.57
N ILE A 306 20.75 14.14 -5.85
CA ILE A 306 21.31 15.33 -6.48
C ILE A 306 20.99 16.52 -5.57
N SER A 307 22.00 17.32 -5.24
CA SER A 307 21.84 18.57 -4.49
C SER A 307 22.79 19.63 -5.03
N SER A 308 22.52 20.91 -4.77
CA SER A 308 23.39 22.02 -5.17
C SER A 308 23.85 22.78 -3.93
N THR A 309 25.10 23.22 -3.92
CA THR A 309 25.67 24.05 -2.86
C THR A 309 25.39 25.52 -3.13
N ALA A 310 25.35 26.38 -2.09
CA ALA A 310 25.18 27.84 -2.23
C ALA A 310 26.24 28.53 -3.14
N LYS A 311 27.33 27.84 -3.48
CA LYS A 311 28.38 28.28 -4.41
C LYS A 311 28.22 27.74 -5.85
N GLY A 312 27.10 27.08 -6.18
CA GLY A 312 26.82 26.54 -7.52
C GLY A 312 27.44 25.17 -7.83
N VAL A 313 28.03 24.50 -6.85
CA VAL A 313 28.64 23.15 -7.02
C VAL A 313 27.56 22.07 -6.93
N LEU A 314 27.48 21.22 -7.95
CA LEU A 314 26.57 20.08 -8.02
C LEU A 314 27.10 18.92 -7.17
N ARG A 315 26.32 18.44 -6.20
CA ARG A 315 26.63 17.25 -5.40
C ARG A 315 25.80 16.06 -5.85
N VAL A 316 26.46 14.99 -6.23
CA VAL A 316 25.84 13.77 -6.75
C VAL A 316 26.24 12.59 -5.87
N ARG A 317 25.27 11.88 -5.31
CA ARG A 317 25.51 10.59 -4.64
C ARG A 317 25.28 9.48 -5.63
N ILE A 318 26.26 8.61 -5.82
CA ILE A 318 26.19 7.48 -6.74
C ILE A 318 26.28 6.14 -6.00
N GLU A 319 25.65 5.11 -6.57
CA GLU A 319 25.78 3.71 -6.17
C GLU A 319 26.08 2.85 -7.39
N GLU A 320 26.73 1.68 -7.19
CA GLU A 320 26.91 0.69 -8.24
C GLU A 320 25.54 0.20 -8.72
N ASP A 321 25.36 0.19 -10.03
CA ASP A 321 24.21 -0.42 -10.67
C ASP A 321 24.30 -1.94 -10.50
N LEU A 322 23.51 -2.49 -9.58
CA LEU A 322 23.44 -3.93 -9.31
C LEU A 322 22.80 -4.71 -10.47
N VAL A 323 22.27 -4.02 -11.49
CA VAL A 323 21.76 -4.62 -12.71
C VAL A 323 22.78 -4.40 -13.83
N LYS A 324 23.82 -5.24 -13.86
CA LYS A 324 24.63 -5.36 -15.08
C LYS A 324 23.82 -6.13 -16.12
N LEU A 325 23.50 -5.49 -17.25
CA LEU A 325 23.16 -6.22 -18.48
C LEU A 325 24.37 -7.07 -18.86
N ASN A 326 24.18 -8.38 -18.99
CA ASN A 326 25.25 -9.31 -19.34
C ASN A 326 25.86 -8.92 -20.71
N ASN A 327 27.19 -8.85 -20.78
CA ASN A 327 27.92 -8.54 -22.00
C ASN A 327 28.70 -9.77 -22.48
N VAL A 328 28.33 -10.28 -23.66
CA VAL A 328 28.96 -11.45 -24.30
C VAL A 328 30.45 -11.28 -24.61
N ASN A 329 31.00 -10.07 -24.56
CA ASN A 329 32.41 -9.80 -24.88
C ASN A 329 33.37 -9.87 -23.67
N GLU A 330 32.90 -10.22 -22.48
CA GLU A 330 33.79 -10.32 -21.32
C GLU A 330 34.72 -11.54 -21.40
N ALA A 331 35.97 -11.38 -20.93
CA ALA A 331 37.02 -12.39 -21.07
C ALA A 331 36.66 -13.76 -20.44
N TRP A 332 35.87 -13.77 -19.36
CA TRP A 332 35.41 -15.00 -18.73
C TRP A 332 34.35 -15.73 -19.58
N VAL A 333 33.52 -15.01 -20.34
CA VAL A 333 32.54 -15.59 -21.27
C VAL A 333 33.29 -16.29 -22.40
N GLN A 334 34.28 -15.62 -22.98
CA GLN A 334 35.11 -16.19 -24.04
C GLN A 334 35.93 -17.39 -23.56
N SER A 335 36.46 -17.36 -22.33
CA SER A 335 37.14 -18.52 -21.74
C SER A 335 36.20 -19.70 -21.54
N TYR A 336 34.98 -19.46 -21.06
CA TYR A 336 33.98 -20.51 -20.87
C TYR A 336 33.53 -21.14 -22.20
N GLU A 337 33.27 -20.34 -23.24
CA GLU A 337 32.94 -20.87 -24.57
C GLU A 337 34.08 -21.71 -25.16
N LYS A 338 35.33 -21.33 -24.88
CA LYS A 338 36.52 -22.04 -25.36
C LYS A 338 36.78 -23.36 -24.62
N GLU A 339 36.42 -23.42 -23.34
CA GLU A 339 36.57 -24.62 -22.50
C GLU A 339 35.43 -25.62 -22.68
N THR A 340 34.20 -25.14 -22.89
CA THR A 340 33.01 -25.99 -22.94
C THR A 340 32.49 -26.24 -24.36
N GLY A 341 32.87 -25.40 -25.34
CA GLY A 341 32.37 -25.45 -26.71
C GLY A 341 30.93 -24.96 -26.87
N GLU A 342 30.27 -24.54 -25.78
CA GLU A 342 28.92 -24.01 -25.79
C GLU A 342 28.97 -22.47 -25.87
N LYS A 343 28.28 -21.90 -26.86
CA LYS A 343 28.10 -20.45 -26.95
C LYS A 343 27.23 -19.96 -25.80
N ILE A 344 27.73 -19.01 -25.01
CA ILE A 344 26.92 -18.38 -23.98
C ILE A 344 26.10 -17.26 -24.64
N SER A 345 24.86 -17.60 -24.95
CA SER A 345 23.85 -16.65 -25.41
C SER A 345 23.25 -15.93 -24.19
N PHE A 346 23.74 -14.74 -23.88
CA PHE A 346 23.00 -13.80 -23.04
C PHE A 346 22.06 -13.00 -23.95
N PHE A 347 20.76 -13.02 -23.64
CA PHE A 347 19.74 -12.14 -24.24
C PHE A 347 20.17 -10.68 -24.26
#